data_AF-A0A7S1TZX6-F1
#
_entry.id   AF-A0A7S1TZX6-F1
#
_cell.length_a   1.000
_cell.length_b   1.000
_cell.length_c   1.000
_cell.angle_alpha   90.00
_cell.angle_beta   90.00
_cell.angle_gamma   90.00
#
_symmetry.space_group_name_H-M   'P 1'
#
loop_
_entity.id
_entity.type
_entity.pdbx_description
1 polymer ?
#
loop_
_entity_poly.entity_id
_entity_poly.type
_entity_poly.pdbx_seq_one_letter_code
_entity_poly.pdbx_strand_id
1 'polypeptide(L)'
;PWASSPPGGGAAAAAAAAPPPDAGLPPPPPHIHDHSVVVSSALQRAHLTALASARGVIASVVVLSQLLNAFQNQVRADQLRREKTLGGKERILPTLTGREIVLRLCGAQSETTVLALHRYGEHVLPVFEDAGLVSAAVRERSQQGLLPCWWLVRPHKYASRNSWEGMGVTEEWLLRTSTGRRILVVEADATIPEADGQAEAARSAAVTDPDLEVDEAVQGFRSFERQARKQISANADQRAQRRAVAAKSPLVPVDDGKPTPTTTTTLPMRSARVLLCDSSQFWRVGGEERQTVRERLLDRGDADIIIDSTMPILDALVQFCQRITTPQLRMLREQREDDPWLQVSAAVPKPKIVFETSHDEHFVTFKDFILNTAGVDVISPSEELEILSLRLDSGDAAEAAAELP
;
A
#
# COMPACT_ATOMS: atom_id res chain seq x y z
N PRO A 1 -15.91 8.14 31.95
CA PRO A 1 -15.90 9.60 31.68
C PRO A 1 -16.97 9.94 30.62
N TRP A 2 -18.20 10.33 30.95
CA TRP A 2 -18.67 11.23 31.99
C TRP A 2 -19.99 10.72 32.59
N ALA A 3 -20.11 10.88 33.91
CA ALA A 3 -21.30 10.55 34.68
C ALA A 3 -22.15 11.81 34.92
N SER A 4 -23.45 11.59 34.94
CA SER A 4 -24.51 12.51 35.31
C SER A 4 -24.51 12.85 36.80
N SER A 5 -24.80 14.12 37.13
CA SER A 5 -25.42 14.55 38.41
C SER A 5 -25.88 16.01 38.31
N PRO A 6 -27.12 16.34 38.70
CA PRO A 6 -27.51 17.71 39.06
C PRO A 6 -27.36 17.93 40.59
N PRO A 7 -27.05 19.14 41.07
CA PRO A 7 -26.91 19.40 42.50
C PRO A 7 -28.25 19.77 43.16
N GLY A 8 -28.47 19.08 44.27
CA GLY A 8 -28.92 19.55 45.59
C GLY A 8 -29.59 20.92 45.72
N GLY A 9 -30.79 20.89 46.29
CA GLY A 9 -31.46 22.06 46.86
C GLY A 9 -30.72 22.65 48.07
N GLY A 10 -30.70 23.96 48.13
CA GLY A 10 -30.37 24.74 49.33
C GLY A 10 -31.64 25.38 49.87
N ALA A 11 -32.08 24.93 51.05
CA ALA A 11 -33.08 25.60 51.84
C ALA A 11 -32.45 26.82 52.53
N ALA A 12 -32.97 28.02 52.25
CA ALA A 12 -32.68 29.22 53.02
C ALA A 12 -33.98 29.71 53.66
N ALA A 13 -34.01 29.62 54.98
CA ALA A 13 -35.03 30.18 55.85
C ALA A 13 -35.04 31.71 55.74
N ALA A 14 -36.22 32.30 55.58
CA ALA A 14 -36.45 33.71 55.82
C ALA A 14 -37.67 33.85 56.74
N ALA A 15 -37.40 34.35 57.94
CA ALA A 15 -38.36 34.67 58.97
C ALA A 15 -39.36 35.72 58.48
N ALA A 16 -40.65 35.43 58.65
CA ALA A 16 -41.72 36.40 58.45
C ALA A 16 -42.36 36.73 59.81
N ALA A 17 -42.31 38.02 60.12
CA ALA A 17 -42.80 38.65 61.32
C ALA A 17 -44.33 38.49 61.50
N ALA A 18 -44.73 38.46 62.77
CA ALA A 18 -46.13 38.45 63.21
C ALA A 18 -46.87 39.73 62.81
N PRO A 19 -48.09 39.65 62.23
CA PRO A 19 -49.00 40.78 62.11
C PRO A 19 -49.87 40.98 63.37
N PRO A 20 -50.36 42.21 63.60
CA PRO A 20 -51.03 42.68 64.82
C PRO A 20 -52.46 42.13 65.02
N PRO A 21 -53.05 42.30 66.23
CA PRO A 21 -54.37 41.81 66.58
C PRO A 21 -55.50 42.75 66.11
N ASP A 22 -56.68 42.14 65.92
CA ASP A 22 -58.02 42.74 65.96
C ASP A 22 -58.26 44.05 65.19
N ALA A 23 -58.78 43.88 63.98
CA ALA A 23 -59.76 44.79 63.42
C ALA A 23 -60.90 43.98 62.78
N GLY A 24 -62.03 43.95 63.49
CA GLY A 24 -63.39 43.65 63.02
C GLY A 24 -63.53 42.67 61.86
N LEU A 25 -63.88 41.43 62.19
CA LEU A 25 -64.47 40.47 61.25
C LEU A 25 -65.68 41.11 60.55
N PRO A 26 -65.64 41.35 59.22
CA PRO A 26 -66.87 41.48 58.45
C PRO A 26 -67.59 40.12 58.49
N PRO A 27 -68.94 40.10 58.44
CA PRO A 27 -69.70 38.86 58.44
C PRO A 27 -69.19 37.93 57.33
N PRO A 28 -69.13 36.60 57.57
CA PRO A 28 -68.65 35.67 56.56
C PRO A 28 -69.46 35.88 55.28
N PRO A 29 -68.80 36.11 54.13
CA PRO A 29 -69.53 36.19 52.88
C PRO A 29 -70.31 34.89 52.72
N PRO A 30 -71.55 34.96 52.19
CA PRO A 30 -72.37 33.78 52.02
C PRO A 30 -71.53 32.72 51.30
N HIS A 31 -71.47 31.51 51.89
CA HIS A 31 -70.96 30.33 51.22
C HIS A 31 -71.88 30.05 50.03
N ILE A 32 -71.72 30.82 48.96
CA ILE A 32 -72.10 30.39 47.63
C ILE A 32 -71.06 29.30 47.36
N HIS A 33 -71.44 28.08 47.71
CA HIS A 33 -70.86 26.89 47.14
C HIS A 33 -71.12 26.93 45.64
N ASP A 34 -70.41 27.80 44.95
CA ASP A 34 -70.42 27.88 43.51
C ASP A 34 -69.52 26.74 43.03
N HIS A 35 -70.04 25.53 43.21
CA HIS A 35 -69.44 24.30 42.70
C HIS A 35 -69.16 24.44 41.19
N SER A 36 -69.84 25.35 40.49
CA SER A 36 -69.59 25.69 39.08
C SER A 36 -68.21 26.34 38.82
N VAL A 37 -67.70 27.19 39.72
CA VAL A 37 -66.39 27.87 39.59
C VAL A 37 -65.23 26.94 39.96
N VAL A 38 -65.46 26.04 40.91
CA VAL A 38 -64.47 25.00 41.29
C VAL A 38 -64.40 23.89 40.24
N VAL A 39 -65.53 23.50 39.63
CA VAL A 39 -65.57 22.49 38.56
C VAL A 39 -64.96 23.01 37.26
N SER A 40 -65.22 24.27 36.88
CA SER A 40 -64.62 24.87 35.68
C SER A 40 -63.10 25.02 35.80
N SER A 41 -62.59 25.44 36.96
CA SER A 41 -61.14 25.52 37.21
C SER A 41 -60.46 24.14 37.30
N ALA A 42 -61.13 23.12 37.82
CA ALA A 42 -60.63 21.74 37.82
C ALA A 42 -60.54 21.16 36.40
N LEU A 43 -61.57 21.38 35.57
CA LEU A 43 -61.60 20.95 34.18
C LEU A 43 -60.51 21.64 33.35
N GLN A 44 -60.29 22.94 33.58
CA GLN A 44 -59.26 23.72 32.89
C GLN A 44 -57.84 23.26 33.28
N ARG A 45 -57.62 22.95 34.57
CA ARG A 45 -56.35 22.35 35.03
C ARG A 45 -56.13 20.96 34.42
N ALA A 46 -57.17 20.13 34.35
CA ALA A 46 -57.10 18.80 33.72
C ALA A 46 -56.75 18.89 32.22
N HIS A 47 -57.36 19.82 31.49
CA HIS A 47 -57.03 20.09 30.08
C HIS A 47 -55.59 20.58 29.90
N LEU A 48 -55.11 21.48 30.76
CA LEU A 48 -53.73 21.95 30.71
C LEU A 48 -52.74 20.83 31.02
N THR A 49 -53.01 19.98 32.01
CA THR A 49 -52.17 18.81 32.30
C THR A 49 -52.17 17.81 31.15
N ALA A 50 -53.33 17.58 30.51
CA ALA A 50 -53.45 16.68 29.36
C ALA A 50 -52.70 17.22 28.13
N LEU A 51 -52.75 18.53 27.87
CA LEU A 51 -51.98 19.18 26.81
C LEU A 51 -50.47 19.15 27.09
N ALA A 52 -50.07 19.36 28.35
CA ALA A 52 -48.67 19.27 28.75
C ALA A 52 -48.14 17.84 28.59
N SER A 53 -48.91 16.82 29.01
CA SER A 53 -48.54 15.41 28.82
C SER A 53 -48.50 15.01 27.36
N ALA A 54 -49.46 15.47 26.53
CA ALA A 54 -49.48 15.20 25.10
C ALA A 54 -48.26 15.81 24.39
N ARG A 55 -47.88 17.05 24.73
CA ARG A 55 -46.64 17.67 24.23
C ARG A 55 -45.40 16.89 24.64
N GLY A 56 -45.35 16.40 25.88
CA GLY A 56 -44.26 15.54 26.35
C GLY A 56 -44.14 14.24 25.54
N VAL A 57 -45.26 13.56 25.30
CA VAL A 57 -45.30 12.35 24.47
C VAL A 57 -44.84 12.66 23.04
N ILE A 58 -45.38 13.70 22.41
CA ILE A 58 -45.01 14.09 21.04
C ILE A 58 -43.51 14.43 20.97
N ALA A 59 -42.98 15.21 21.92
CA ALA A 59 -41.57 15.56 21.97
C ALA A 59 -40.68 14.30 22.10
N SER A 60 -41.07 13.34 22.94
CA SER A 60 -40.34 12.07 23.08
C SER A 60 -40.31 11.27 21.79
N VAL A 61 -41.42 11.22 21.04
CA VAL A 61 -41.51 10.55 19.73
C VAL A 61 -40.64 11.25 18.70
N VAL A 62 -40.62 12.59 18.68
CA VAL A 62 -39.76 13.37 17.77
C VAL A 62 -38.28 13.12 18.05
N VAL A 63 -37.86 13.16 19.32
CA VAL A 63 -36.47 12.88 19.72
C VAL A 63 -36.08 11.44 19.35
N LEU A 64 -36.95 10.46 19.62
CA LEU A 64 -36.70 9.07 19.24
C LEU A 64 -36.58 8.90 17.73
N SER A 65 -37.43 9.56 16.95
CA SER A 65 -37.35 9.58 15.47
C SER A 65 -36.05 10.18 14.97
N GLN A 66 -35.58 11.29 15.57
CA GLN A 66 -34.30 11.90 15.24
C GLN A 66 -33.11 10.98 15.56
N LEU A 67 -33.15 10.27 16.69
CA LEU A 67 -32.12 9.30 17.06
C LEU A 67 -32.09 8.11 16.09
N LEU A 68 -33.25 7.57 15.72
CA LEU A 68 -33.34 6.48 14.74
C LEU A 68 -32.80 6.91 13.37
N ASN A 69 -33.14 8.12 12.92
CA ASN A 69 -32.61 8.67 11.67
C ASN A 69 -31.09 8.88 11.72
N ALA A 70 -30.57 9.39 12.84
CA ALA A 70 -29.13 9.54 13.03
C ALA A 70 -28.41 8.18 12.98
N PHE A 71 -28.96 7.16 13.64
CA PHE A 71 -28.43 5.80 13.62
C PHE A 71 -28.46 5.18 12.22
N GLN A 72 -29.59 5.29 11.49
CA GLN A 72 -29.71 4.80 10.12
C GLN A 72 -28.70 5.48 9.17
N ASN A 73 -28.53 6.80 9.31
CA ASN A 73 -27.54 7.55 8.54
C ASN A 73 -26.11 7.11 8.87
N GLN A 74 -25.82 6.81 10.13
CA GLN A 74 -24.52 6.28 10.53
C GLN A 74 -24.25 4.91 9.93
N VAL A 75 -25.19 3.96 10.05
CA VAL A 75 -25.06 2.62 9.46
C VAL A 75 -24.84 2.70 7.95
N ARG A 76 -25.59 3.57 7.25
CA ARG A 76 -25.45 3.79 5.80
C ARG A 76 -24.10 4.42 5.45
N ALA A 77 -23.65 5.40 6.23
CA ALA A 77 -22.35 6.03 6.02
C ALA A 77 -21.20 5.04 6.23
N ASP A 78 -21.31 4.16 7.24
CA ASP A 78 -20.30 3.13 7.51
C ASP A 78 -20.29 2.05 6.43
N GLN A 79 -21.46 1.62 5.93
CA GLN A 79 -21.54 0.71 4.79
C GLN A 79 -20.93 1.32 3.52
N LEU A 80 -21.28 2.56 3.19
CA LEU A 80 -20.73 3.26 2.03
C LEU A 80 -19.21 3.46 2.17
N ARG A 81 -18.73 3.76 3.38
CA ARG A 81 -17.29 3.86 3.65
C ARG A 81 -16.61 2.51 3.42
N ARG A 82 -17.15 1.42 3.98
CA ARG A 82 -16.59 0.06 3.79
C ARG A 82 -16.56 -0.32 2.31
N GLU A 83 -17.60 -0.02 1.56
CA GLU A 83 -17.65 -0.27 0.11
C GLU A 83 -16.57 0.53 -0.63
N LYS A 84 -16.38 1.81 -0.30
CA LYS A 84 -15.31 2.63 -0.87
C LYS A 84 -13.92 2.15 -0.49
N THR A 85 -13.72 1.72 0.75
CA THR A 85 -12.46 1.16 1.24
C THR A 85 -12.13 -0.15 0.53
N LEU A 86 -13.10 -1.07 0.45
CA LEU A 86 -12.99 -2.34 -0.29
C LEU A 86 -12.94 -2.15 -1.80
N GLY A 87 -13.26 -0.96 -2.30
CA GLY A 87 -13.10 -0.56 -3.70
C GLY A 87 -11.86 0.28 -3.97
N GLY A 88 -10.98 0.48 -2.97
CA GLY A 88 -9.71 1.21 -3.14
C GLY A 88 -9.86 2.68 -3.50
N LYS A 89 -10.98 3.32 -3.13
CA LYS A 89 -11.31 4.73 -3.46
C LYS A 89 -11.44 5.62 -2.24
N GLU A 90 -11.39 5.06 -1.04
CA GLU A 90 -11.45 5.85 0.19
C GLU A 90 -10.13 6.58 0.40
N ARG A 91 -10.21 7.85 0.81
CA ARG A 91 -9.03 8.67 1.07
C ARG A 91 -8.19 8.03 2.18
N ILE A 92 -6.90 7.92 1.92
CA ILE A 92 -5.97 7.35 2.88
C ILE A 92 -5.57 8.43 3.87
N LEU A 93 -5.92 8.21 5.14
CA LEU A 93 -5.58 9.16 6.20
C LEU A 93 -4.19 8.82 6.77
N PRO A 94 -3.30 9.82 6.98
CA PRO A 94 -1.97 9.59 7.53
C PRO A 94 -1.97 9.00 8.93
N THR A 95 -3.08 9.16 9.67
CA THR A 95 -3.23 8.59 11.02
C THR A 95 -3.56 7.10 10.99
N LEU A 96 -4.03 6.58 9.86
CA LEU A 96 -4.46 5.19 9.68
C LEU A 96 -3.46 4.35 8.90
N THR A 97 -2.54 5.01 8.21
CA THR A 97 -1.45 4.37 7.49
C THR A 97 -0.15 4.75 8.17
N GLY A 98 0.83 3.86 8.17
CA GLY A 98 2.08 4.06 8.86
C GLY A 98 2.77 5.36 8.43
N ARG A 99 3.77 5.78 9.18
CA ARG A 99 4.71 6.80 8.69
C ARG A 99 5.65 6.14 7.70
N GLU A 100 6.18 6.92 6.76
CA GLU A 100 7.20 6.48 5.81
C GLU A 100 6.67 5.33 4.95
N ILE A 101 5.87 5.69 3.94
CA ILE A 101 5.13 4.75 3.10
C ILE A 101 5.83 4.62 1.76
N VAL A 102 6.01 3.36 1.33
CA VAL A 102 6.37 3.00 -0.04
C VAL A 102 5.09 2.74 -0.82
N LEU A 103 4.84 3.54 -1.85
CA LEU A 103 3.74 3.27 -2.77
C LEU A 103 4.19 2.24 -3.80
N ARG A 104 3.46 1.13 -3.95
CA ARG A 104 3.82 0.06 -4.88
C ARG A 104 2.76 -0.12 -5.97
N LEU A 105 3.14 0.04 -7.22
CA LEU A 105 2.33 -0.27 -8.40
C LEU A 105 2.40 -1.77 -8.65
N CYS A 106 1.26 -2.45 -8.62
CA CYS A 106 1.23 -3.91 -8.54
C CYS A 106 0.58 -4.59 -9.75
N GLY A 107 0.10 -3.85 -10.74
CA GLY A 107 -0.72 -4.40 -11.82
C GLY A 107 -2.03 -5.02 -11.32
N ALA A 108 -2.52 -6.04 -12.02
CA ALA A 108 -3.74 -6.75 -11.66
C ALA A 108 -3.63 -7.50 -10.32
N GLN A 109 -2.51 -8.20 -10.11
CA GLN A 109 -2.20 -8.96 -8.90
C GLN A 109 -0.68 -9.00 -8.68
N SER A 110 -0.24 -9.24 -7.43
CA SER A 110 1.18 -9.41 -7.13
C SER A 110 1.36 -10.18 -5.83
N GLU A 111 1.89 -11.40 -5.93
CA GLU A 111 2.19 -12.25 -4.77
C GLU A 111 3.30 -11.66 -3.90
N THR A 112 4.32 -11.10 -4.55
CA THR A 112 5.41 -10.37 -3.89
C THR A 112 4.87 -9.23 -3.03
N THR A 113 3.85 -8.52 -3.51
CA THR A 113 3.17 -7.48 -2.76
C THR A 113 2.35 -8.04 -1.61
N VAL A 114 1.61 -9.13 -1.79
CA VAL A 114 0.88 -9.79 -0.69
C VAL A 114 1.84 -10.22 0.42
N LEU A 115 2.98 -10.79 0.07
CA LEU A 115 4.03 -11.16 1.02
C LEU A 115 4.65 -9.92 1.69
N ALA A 116 4.90 -8.85 0.93
CA ALA A 116 5.42 -7.59 1.47
C ALA A 116 4.45 -6.94 2.45
N LEU A 117 3.15 -6.97 2.16
CA LEU A 117 2.10 -6.54 3.09
C LEU A 117 2.14 -7.36 4.38
N HIS A 118 2.41 -8.66 4.29
CA HIS A 118 2.56 -9.51 5.47
C HIS A 118 3.78 -9.16 6.32
N ARG A 119 4.91 -8.83 5.69
CA ARG A 119 6.17 -8.54 6.40
C ARG A 119 6.26 -7.12 6.93
N TYR A 120 5.85 -6.14 6.12
CA TYR A 120 6.07 -4.71 6.38
C TYR A 120 4.79 -3.97 6.77
N GLY A 121 3.62 -4.60 6.62
CA GLY A 121 2.35 -4.06 7.09
C GLY A 121 2.05 -2.69 6.49
N GLU A 122 1.87 -1.70 7.37
CA GLU A 122 1.37 -0.36 7.06
C GLU A 122 2.38 0.53 6.31
N HIS A 123 3.61 0.07 6.11
CA HIS A 123 4.66 0.79 5.38
C HIS A 123 4.57 0.62 3.86
N VAL A 124 3.77 -0.34 3.37
CA VAL A 124 3.57 -0.56 1.94
C VAL A 124 2.13 -0.20 1.60
N LEU A 125 1.96 0.69 0.63
CA LEU A 125 0.66 1.04 0.09
C LEU A 125 0.53 0.49 -1.34
N PRO A 126 -0.17 -0.64 -1.51
CA PRO A 126 -0.29 -1.31 -2.78
C PRO A 126 -1.33 -0.62 -3.65
N VAL A 127 -1.04 -0.58 -4.95
CA VAL A 127 -1.88 -0.02 -6.00
C VAL A 127 -2.19 -1.11 -7.01
N PHE A 128 -3.39 -1.66 -6.92
CA PHE A 128 -3.86 -2.75 -7.78
C PHE A 128 -4.80 -2.24 -8.87
N GLU A 129 -4.94 -3.02 -9.93
CA GLU A 129 -5.85 -2.76 -11.03
C GLU A 129 -7.20 -3.47 -10.91
N ASP A 130 -7.22 -4.64 -10.29
CA ASP A 130 -8.42 -5.46 -10.13
C ASP A 130 -8.68 -5.84 -8.65
N ALA A 131 -9.74 -5.27 -8.08
CA ALA A 131 -10.17 -5.56 -6.71
C ALA A 131 -10.61 -7.01 -6.51
N GLY A 132 -11.10 -7.68 -7.57
CA GLY A 132 -11.61 -9.05 -7.52
C GLY A 132 -10.49 -10.06 -7.22
N LEU A 133 -9.38 -9.95 -7.96
CA LEU A 133 -8.22 -10.84 -7.85
C LEU A 133 -7.56 -10.74 -6.47
N VAL A 134 -7.49 -9.54 -5.89
CA VAL A 134 -6.87 -9.30 -4.57
C VAL A 134 -7.85 -9.21 -3.41
N SER A 135 -9.12 -9.59 -3.62
CA SER A 135 -10.20 -9.36 -2.65
C SER A 135 -9.95 -10.01 -1.29
N ALA A 136 -9.31 -11.18 -1.25
CA ALA A 136 -8.96 -11.87 -0.01
C ALA A 136 -7.90 -11.08 0.80
N ALA A 137 -6.77 -10.74 0.16
CA ALA A 137 -5.69 -9.97 0.77
C ALA A 137 -6.17 -8.58 1.22
N VAL A 138 -6.98 -7.91 0.39
CA VAL A 138 -7.58 -6.61 0.71
C VAL A 138 -8.52 -6.71 1.90
N ARG A 139 -9.42 -7.70 1.96
CA ARG A 139 -10.36 -7.86 3.09
C ARG A 139 -9.65 -8.13 4.40
N GLU A 140 -8.62 -8.98 4.37
CA GLU A 140 -7.80 -9.26 5.54
C GLU A 140 -7.11 -7.98 6.03
N ARG A 141 -6.39 -7.29 5.15
CA ARG A 141 -5.58 -6.12 5.50
C ARG A 141 -6.39 -4.90 5.89
N SER A 142 -7.49 -4.64 5.17
CA SER A 142 -8.40 -3.52 5.45
C SER A 142 -9.28 -3.76 6.68
N GLN A 143 -9.14 -4.91 7.36
CA GLN A 143 -10.04 -5.34 8.45
C GLN A 143 -11.50 -5.28 8.01
N GLN A 144 -11.84 -5.92 6.89
CA GLN A 144 -13.17 -5.91 6.29
C GLN A 144 -13.66 -4.49 5.88
N GLY A 145 -12.76 -3.68 5.34
CA GLY A 145 -13.07 -2.33 4.85
C GLY A 145 -13.11 -1.24 5.92
N LEU A 146 -12.63 -1.51 7.13
CA LEU A 146 -12.52 -0.51 8.19
C LEU A 146 -11.33 0.45 7.96
N LEU A 147 -10.25 -0.02 7.32
CA LEU A 147 -9.02 0.74 7.11
C LEU A 147 -8.68 0.89 5.62
N PRO A 148 -8.44 2.12 5.12
CA PRO A 148 -7.98 2.35 3.75
C PRO A 148 -6.49 2.06 3.63
N CYS A 149 -6.16 0.81 3.29
CA CYS A 149 -4.78 0.31 3.23
C CYS A 149 -4.29 -0.05 1.82
N TRP A 150 -5.02 0.35 0.77
CA TRP A 150 -4.68 0.09 -0.63
C TRP A 150 -5.39 1.08 -1.55
N TRP A 151 -4.99 1.11 -2.83
CA TRP A 151 -5.56 2.01 -3.82
C TRP A 151 -5.89 1.27 -5.12
N LEU A 152 -7.01 1.64 -5.76
CA LEU A 152 -7.42 1.07 -7.04
C LEU A 152 -7.11 2.03 -8.19
N VAL A 153 -6.30 1.58 -9.13
CA VAL A 153 -6.16 2.21 -10.46
C VAL A 153 -6.92 1.34 -11.46
N ARG A 154 -7.39 1.90 -12.58
CA ARG A 154 -7.98 1.06 -13.64
C ARG A 154 -6.87 0.49 -14.52
N PRO A 155 -7.05 -0.71 -15.11
CA PRO A 155 -6.14 -1.25 -16.10
C PRO A 155 -5.72 -0.22 -17.13
N HIS A 156 -4.42 -0.08 -17.35
CA HIS A 156 -3.83 0.85 -18.33
C HIS A 156 -4.17 2.33 -18.10
N LYS A 157 -4.45 2.73 -16.85
CA LYS A 157 -4.77 4.12 -16.49
C LYS A 157 -3.82 4.73 -15.47
N TYR A 158 -2.60 4.21 -15.29
CA TYR A 158 -1.60 4.81 -14.40
C TYR A 158 -1.22 6.26 -14.77
N ALA A 159 -1.22 6.62 -16.07
CA ALA A 159 -1.05 8.01 -16.50
C ALA A 159 -2.23 8.94 -16.18
N SER A 160 -3.44 8.40 -15.98
CA SER A 160 -4.65 9.21 -15.87
C SER A 160 -4.67 9.99 -14.55
N ARG A 161 -4.95 11.29 -14.63
CA ARG A 161 -5.06 12.15 -13.44
C ARG A 161 -6.16 11.67 -12.47
N ASN A 162 -7.25 11.14 -13.00
CA ASN A 162 -8.38 10.68 -12.20
C ASN A 162 -8.05 9.40 -11.42
N SER A 163 -7.02 8.64 -11.83
CA SER A 163 -6.56 7.45 -11.13
C SER A 163 -5.94 7.78 -9.77
N TRP A 164 -5.52 9.02 -9.54
CA TRP A 164 -4.86 9.47 -8.30
C TRP A 164 -5.69 10.49 -7.52
N GLU A 165 -6.93 10.71 -7.95
CA GLU A 165 -7.82 11.67 -7.32
C GLU A 165 -8.30 11.15 -5.95
N GLY A 166 -8.12 11.96 -4.90
CA GLY A 166 -8.58 11.62 -3.55
C GLY A 166 -7.56 10.86 -2.68
N MET A 167 -6.48 10.30 -3.24
CA MET A 167 -5.50 9.48 -2.51
C MET A 167 -4.88 10.18 -1.30
N GLY A 168 -4.62 11.49 -1.41
CA GLY A 168 -4.24 12.33 -0.26
C GLY A 168 -2.84 12.08 0.29
N VAL A 169 -1.81 12.38 -0.49
CA VAL A 169 -0.41 12.28 -0.08
C VAL A 169 -0.06 13.35 0.94
N THR A 170 0.67 12.95 1.98
CA THR A 170 1.14 13.87 3.03
C THR A 170 2.64 13.74 3.25
N GLU A 171 3.25 14.72 3.91
CA GLU A 171 4.69 14.70 4.23
C GLU A 171 5.10 13.52 5.13
N GLU A 172 4.15 12.92 5.85
CA GLU A 172 4.39 11.77 6.73
C GLU A 172 4.66 10.49 5.95
N TRP A 173 4.24 10.43 4.68
CA TRP A 173 4.56 9.31 3.78
C TRP A 173 6.01 9.33 3.32
N LEU A 174 6.67 10.49 3.35
CA LEU A 174 8.02 10.62 2.84
C LEU A 174 9.03 9.99 3.81
N LEU A 175 9.88 9.10 3.30
CA LEU A 175 10.95 8.45 4.06
C LEU A 175 12.01 9.48 4.46
N ARG A 176 12.47 9.43 5.71
CA ARG A 176 13.56 10.27 6.19
C ARG A 176 14.90 9.63 5.86
N THR A 177 15.78 10.42 5.25
CA THR A 177 17.18 10.04 5.01
C THR A 177 18.04 10.38 6.23
N SER A 178 19.23 9.78 6.30
CA SER A 178 20.27 10.14 7.30
C SER A 178 20.66 11.62 7.25
N THR A 179 20.52 12.27 6.09
CA THR A 179 20.78 13.71 5.91
C THR A 179 19.64 14.62 6.40
N GLY A 180 18.55 14.05 6.93
CA GLY A 180 17.34 14.79 7.32
C GLY A 180 16.44 15.20 6.15
N ARG A 181 16.84 14.92 4.90
CA ARG A 181 15.99 15.10 3.71
C ARG A 181 14.88 14.05 3.67
N ARG A 182 13.78 14.38 3.00
CA ARG A 182 12.63 13.51 2.82
C ARG A 182 12.48 13.07 1.36
N ILE A 183 12.18 11.79 1.14
CA ILE A 183 12.06 11.20 -0.19
C ILE A 183 10.72 10.46 -0.30
N LEU A 184 10.00 10.70 -1.39
CA LEU A 184 8.85 9.88 -1.79
C LEU A 184 9.36 8.64 -2.52
N VAL A 185 9.09 7.45 -2.01
CA VAL A 185 9.46 6.21 -2.72
C VAL A 185 8.24 5.67 -3.44
N VAL A 186 8.40 5.46 -4.74
CA VAL A 186 7.40 4.81 -5.59
C VAL A 186 8.07 3.61 -6.23
N GLU A 187 7.48 2.45 -5.99
CA GLU A 187 7.94 1.17 -6.49
C GLU A 187 6.95 0.66 -7.54
N ALA A 188 7.44 -0.06 -8.54
CA ALA A 188 6.59 -0.82 -9.45
C ALA A 188 7.07 -2.26 -9.49
N ASP A 189 6.12 -3.17 -9.31
CA ASP A 189 6.32 -4.59 -9.43
C ASP A 189 5.89 -5.03 -10.83
N ALA A 190 6.87 -5.21 -11.70
CA ALA A 190 6.71 -5.67 -13.07
C ALA A 190 7.24 -7.11 -13.22
N THR A 191 7.20 -7.90 -12.14
CA THR A 191 7.50 -9.33 -12.23
C THR A 191 6.37 -10.06 -12.96
N ILE A 192 6.73 -11.05 -13.77
CA ILE A 192 5.77 -11.93 -14.42
C ILE A 192 5.18 -12.84 -13.33
N PRO A 193 3.85 -12.91 -13.17
CA PRO A 193 3.25 -13.86 -12.23
C PRO A 193 3.57 -15.29 -12.68
N GLU A 194 3.97 -16.15 -11.75
CA GLU A 194 4.03 -17.59 -12.02
C GLU A 194 2.60 -18.06 -12.33
N ALA A 195 2.30 -18.37 -13.58
CA ALA A 195 1.02 -18.94 -13.92
C ALA A 195 0.95 -20.34 -13.30
N ASP A 196 -0.12 -20.65 -12.57
CA ASP A 196 -0.39 -22.01 -12.08
C ASP A 196 -0.11 -23.01 -13.22
N GLY A 197 0.88 -23.89 -13.04
CA GLY A 197 1.53 -24.70 -14.09
C GLY A 197 0.63 -25.65 -14.91
N GLN A 198 -0.69 -25.57 -14.77
CA GLN A 198 -1.68 -26.22 -15.64
C GLN A 198 -2.22 -25.32 -16.75
N ALA A 199 -2.14 -23.98 -16.64
CA ALA A 199 -2.59 -23.06 -17.68
C ALA A 199 -1.48 -22.70 -18.70
N GLU A 200 -0.23 -22.98 -18.35
CA GLU A 200 0.97 -22.58 -19.10
C GLU A 200 1.22 -23.47 -20.32
N ALA A 201 0.97 -24.79 -20.22
CA ALA A 201 1.09 -25.72 -21.35
C ALA A 201 0.12 -25.41 -22.51
N ALA A 202 -0.97 -24.67 -22.25
CA ALA A 202 -1.90 -24.20 -23.28
C ALA A 202 -1.60 -22.78 -23.76
N ARG A 203 -0.75 -22.02 -23.06
CA ARG A 203 -0.44 -20.61 -23.31
C ARG A 203 0.99 -20.35 -23.81
N SER A 204 1.87 -21.35 -23.83
CA SER A 204 3.30 -21.19 -24.16
C SER A 204 3.63 -20.71 -25.58
N ALA A 205 2.63 -20.45 -26.44
CA ALA A 205 2.82 -19.80 -27.74
C ALA A 205 2.53 -18.28 -27.72
N ALA A 206 1.94 -17.75 -26.65
CA ALA A 206 1.68 -16.32 -26.48
C ALA A 206 2.56 -15.81 -25.33
N VAL A 207 3.52 -14.93 -25.66
CA VAL A 207 4.30 -14.14 -24.70
C VAL A 207 3.36 -13.68 -23.59
N THR A 208 3.61 -14.12 -22.36
CA THR A 208 2.78 -13.74 -21.22
C THR A 208 3.16 -12.30 -20.90
N ASP A 209 2.32 -11.36 -21.34
CA ASP A 209 2.54 -9.94 -21.06
C ASP A 209 2.59 -9.76 -19.54
N PRO A 210 3.57 -9.02 -18.99
CA PRO A 210 3.66 -8.78 -17.56
C PRO A 210 2.39 -8.10 -17.05
N ASP A 211 1.94 -8.46 -15.84
CA ASP A 211 0.75 -7.86 -15.21
C ASP A 211 0.82 -6.33 -15.10
N LEU A 212 2.05 -5.78 -15.04
CA LEU A 212 2.33 -4.37 -15.13
C LEU A 212 3.45 -4.12 -16.12
N GLU A 213 3.13 -3.50 -17.25
CA GLU A 213 4.14 -3.06 -18.20
C GLU A 213 5.00 -1.93 -17.60
N VAL A 214 6.32 -1.91 -17.84
CA VAL A 214 7.18 -0.83 -17.35
C VAL A 214 6.81 0.55 -17.93
N ASP A 215 6.16 0.63 -19.09
CA ASP A 215 5.63 1.89 -19.65
C ASP A 215 4.53 2.46 -18.75
N GLU A 216 3.68 1.59 -18.23
CA GLU A 216 2.61 1.94 -17.31
C GLU A 216 3.15 2.27 -15.94
N ALA A 217 4.14 1.53 -15.47
CA ALA A 217 4.88 1.85 -14.25
C ALA A 217 5.50 3.26 -14.33
N VAL A 218 6.20 3.57 -15.43
CA VAL A 218 6.83 4.88 -15.65
C VAL A 218 5.80 6.00 -15.73
N GLN A 219 4.69 5.75 -16.42
CA GLN A 219 3.55 6.68 -16.46
C GLN A 219 2.97 6.91 -15.06
N GLY A 220 2.84 5.84 -14.27
CA GLY A 220 2.40 5.87 -12.88
C GLY A 220 3.33 6.69 -12.00
N PHE A 221 4.64 6.46 -12.08
CA PHE A 221 5.67 7.23 -11.37
C PHE A 221 5.50 8.73 -11.62
N ARG A 222 5.47 9.13 -12.90
CA ARG A 222 5.40 10.54 -13.29
C ARG A 222 4.08 11.19 -12.89
N SER A 223 2.97 10.47 -13.05
CA SER A 223 1.63 10.97 -12.73
C SER A 223 1.43 11.14 -11.23
N PHE A 224 1.78 10.12 -10.45
CA PHE A 224 1.69 10.15 -9.00
C PHE A 224 2.65 11.18 -8.38
N GLU A 225 3.90 11.25 -8.84
CA GLU A 225 4.86 12.24 -8.34
C GLU A 225 4.36 13.68 -8.53
N ARG A 226 3.80 13.99 -9.71
CA ARG A 226 3.23 15.31 -10.01
C ARG A 226 2.07 15.64 -9.05
N GLN A 227 1.20 14.66 -8.80
CA GLN A 227 0.07 14.81 -7.89
C GLN A 227 0.54 14.99 -6.44
N ALA A 228 1.50 14.19 -5.99
CA ALA A 228 2.09 14.26 -4.66
C ALA A 228 2.75 15.61 -4.40
N ARG A 229 3.56 16.12 -5.35
CA ARG A 229 4.17 17.46 -5.26
C ARG A 229 3.14 18.56 -5.10
N LYS A 230 2.06 18.50 -5.88
CA LYS A 230 0.96 19.47 -5.80
C LYS A 230 0.25 19.43 -4.45
N GLN A 231 0.00 18.24 -3.90
CA GLN A 231 -0.68 18.10 -2.62
C GLN A 231 0.21 18.52 -1.44
N ILE A 232 1.48 18.14 -1.45
CA ILE A 232 2.43 18.50 -0.40
C ILE A 232 2.68 20.01 -0.37
N SER A 233 2.87 20.67 -1.52
CA SER A 233 3.00 22.13 -1.60
C SER A 233 1.74 22.83 -1.08
N ALA A 234 0.56 22.43 -1.53
CA ALA A 234 -0.70 23.00 -1.04
C ALA A 234 -0.88 22.84 0.49
N ASN A 235 -0.49 21.68 1.04
CA ASN A 235 -0.54 21.44 2.48
C ASN A 235 0.46 22.31 3.24
N ALA A 236 1.65 22.53 2.69
CA ALA A 236 2.67 23.42 3.27
C ALA A 236 2.18 24.87 3.33
N ASP A 237 1.56 25.36 2.24
CA ASP A 237 1.00 26.72 2.16
C ASP A 237 -0.12 26.92 3.18
N GLN A 238 -1.04 25.95 3.29
CA GLN A 238 -2.10 26.00 4.30
C GLN A 238 -1.55 26.03 5.74
N ARG A 239 -0.50 25.26 6.02
CA ARG A 239 0.16 25.27 7.33
C ARG A 239 0.84 26.62 7.60
N ALA A 240 1.51 27.20 6.59
CA ALA A 240 2.12 28.53 6.69
C ALA A 240 1.07 29.61 6.97
N GLN A 241 -0.07 29.56 6.27
CA GLN A 241 -1.19 30.49 6.47
C GLN A 241 -1.79 30.35 7.87
N ARG A 242 -2.03 29.13 8.35
CA ARG A 242 -2.52 28.88 9.72
C ARG A 242 -1.56 29.41 10.78
N ARG A 243 -0.25 29.22 10.60
CA ARG A 243 0.78 29.77 11.49
C ARG A 243 0.79 31.29 11.49
N ALA A 244 0.67 31.92 10.32
CA ALA A 244 0.60 33.37 10.21
C ALA A 244 -0.66 33.95 10.89
N VAL A 245 -1.80 33.29 10.79
CA VAL A 245 -3.04 33.68 11.50
C VAL A 245 -2.88 33.51 13.00
N ALA A 246 -2.32 32.38 13.45
CA ALA A 246 -2.06 32.14 14.87
C ALA A 246 -1.09 33.18 15.47
N ALA A 247 -0.03 33.54 14.74
CA ALA A 247 0.94 34.56 15.16
C ALA A 247 0.35 35.97 15.24
N LYS A 248 -0.71 36.26 14.47
CA LYS A 248 -1.45 37.54 14.52
C LYS A 248 -2.53 37.55 15.61
N SER A 249 -2.86 36.40 16.20
CA SER A 249 -3.82 36.32 17.29
C SER A 249 -3.13 36.76 18.59
N PRO A 250 -3.64 37.79 19.29
CA PRO A 250 -3.03 38.31 20.52
C PRO A 250 -3.35 37.38 21.69
N LEU A 251 -2.78 36.17 21.68
CA LEU A 251 -2.82 35.29 22.84
C LEU A 251 -1.57 35.53 23.67
N VAL A 252 -1.85 35.98 24.90
CA VAL A 252 -1.00 36.26 26.06
C VAL A 252 0.43 35.71 25.97
N PRO A 253 1.47 36.54 26.19
CA PRO A 253 2.85 36.08 26.21
C PRO A 253 3.02 35.13 27.40
N VAL A 254 3.11 33.83 27.11
CA VAL A 254 3.67 32.85 28.06
C VAL A 254 5.16 32.83 27.80
N ASP A 255 5.88 33.59 28.62
CA ASP A 255 7.33 33.74 28.63
C ASP A 255 7.97 32.49 29.24
N ASP A 256 8.08 31.43 28.45
CA ASP A 256 8.86 30.23 28.80
C ASP A 256 9.99 30.07 27.79
N GLY A 257 11.18 30.57 28.16
CA GLY A 257 12.38 30.56 27.31
C GLY A 257 12.64 29.19 26.66
N LYS A 258 12.33 29.08 25.36
CA LYS A 258 12.62 27.90 24.54
C LYS A 258 12.54 28.19 23.03
N PRO A 259 13.02 27.24 22.21
CA PRO A 259 14.08 27.41 21.23
C PRO A 259 13.67 28.26 20.02
N THR A 260 14.64 29.02 19.52
CA THR A 260 14.56 29.78 18.26
C THR A 260 13.96 28.94 17.14
N PRO A 261 12.89 29.41 16.47
CA PRO A 261 12.27 28.69 15.37
C PRO A 261 13.23 28.68 14.18
N THR A 262 13.93 27.56 13.98
CA THR A 262 14.66 27.30 12.75
C THR A 262 13.66 27.39 11.60
N THR A 263 13.80 28.43 10.78
CA THR A 263 13.08 28.63 9.52
C THR A 263 13.37 27.41 8.66
N THR A 264 12.48 26.43 8.69
CA THR A 264 12.64 25.20 7.91
C THR A 264 12.36 25.57 6.47
N THR A 265 13.41 25.96 5.73
CA THR A 265 13.35 26.11 4.29
C THR A 265 12.93 24.75 3.74
N THR A 266 11.72 24.66 3.23
CA THR A 266 11.17 23.42 2.68
C THR A 266 11.95 23.07 1.43
N LEU A 267 12.95 22.20 1.57
CA LEU A 267 13.68 21.66 0.43
C LEU A 267 12.69 20.96 -0.52
N PRO A 268 12.92 21.04 -1.84
CA PRO A 268 12.04 20.42 -2.81
C PRO A 268 11.95 18.91 -2.55
N MET A 269 10.72 18.38 -2.61
CA MET A 269 10.44 16.95 -2.46
C MET A 269 11.17 16.17 -3.57
N ARG A 270 12.01 15.22 -3.16
CA ARG A 270 12.64 14.26 -4.06
C ARG A 270 11.80 12.99 -4.13
N SER A 271 11.78 12.35 -5.29
CA SER A 271 11.22 11.03 -5.50
C SER A 271 12.36 10.03 -5.76
N ALA A 272 12.14 8.78 -5.41
CA ALA A 272 12.93 7.64 -5.85
C ALA A 272 11.97 6.65 -6.51
N ARG A 273 12.22 6.35 -7.79
CA ARG A 273 11.45 5.42 -8.61
C ARG A 273 12.18 4.09 -8.66
N VAL A 274 11.56 3.06 -8.11
CA VAL A 274 12.13 1.72 -7.99
C VAL A 274 11.36 0.79 -8.90
N LEU A 275 12.05 0.08 -9.79
CA LEU A 275 11.45 -0.92 -10.66
C LEU A 275 11.93 -2.32 -10.25
N LEU A 276 11.00 -3.22 -9.97
CA LEU A 276 11.25 -4.64 -9.76
C LEU A 276 10.89 -5.38 -11.05
N CYS A 277 11.88 -5.93 -11.73
CA CYS A 277 11.68 -6.63 -12.99
C CYS A 277 12.91 -7.48 -13.33
N ASP A 278 12.80 -8.31 -14.37
CA ASP A 278 13.98 -8.86 -15.04
C ASP A 278 14.65 -7.73 -15.85
N SER A 279 15.89 -7.38 -15.52
CA SER A 279 16.57 -6.28 -16.21
C SER A 279 17.06 -6.64 -17.61
N SER A 280 17.16 -7.95 -17.90
CA SER A 280 17.57 -8.51 -19.19
C SER A 280 16.41 -8.73 -20.16
N GLN A 281 15.16 -8.64 -19.66
CA GLN A 281 13.97 -8.80 -20.47
C GLN A 281 14.00 -7.83 -21.67
N PHE A 282 13.80 -8.39 -22.87
CA PHE A 282 13.72 -7.60 -24.09
C PHE A 282 12.35 -6.99 -24.24
N TRP A 283 12.35 -5.71 -24.63
CA TRP A 283 11.16 -4.94 -24.89
C TRP A 283 11.15 -4.42 -26.31
N ARG A 284 9.98 -4.48 -26.94
CA ARG A 284 9.79 -4.05 -28.32
C ARG A 284 9.48 -2.55 -28.33
N VAL A 285 10.44 -1.75 -28.78
CA VAL A 285 10.26 -0.29 -28.95
C VAL A 285 9.84 -0.02 -30.39
N GLY A 286 8.71 0.67 -30.58
CA GLY A 286 8.04 0.98 -31.84
C GLY A 286 8.85 0.80 -33.14
N GLY A 287 8.79 -0.39 -33.75
CA GLY A 287 9.45 -0.70 -35.01
C GLY A 287 10.40 -1.92 -35.02
N GLU A 288 10.13 -2.94 -34.19
CA GLU A 288 10.92 -4.19 -34.04
C GLU A 288 12.25 -4.08 -33.28
N GLU A 289 12.73 -2.88 -32.98
CA GLU A 289 13.95 -2.72 -32.19
C GLU A 289 13.75 -3.30 -30.78
N ARG A 290 14.60 -4.27 -30.43
CA ARG A 290 14.61 -4.92 -29.13
C ARG A 290 15.64 -4.23 -28.27
N GLN A 291 15.19 -3.55 -27.23
CA GLN A 291 16.04 -2.97 -26.20
C GLN A 291 15.77 -3.69 -24.89
N THR A 292 16.80 -3.99 -24.11
CA THR A 292 16.60 -4.54 -22.76
C THR A 292 16.02 -3.49 -21.82
N VAL A 293 15.30 -3.91 -20.77
CA VAL A 293 14.81 -3.00 -19.74
C VAL A 293 15.96 -2.17 -19.16
N ARG A 294 17.12 -2.79 -18.91
CA ARG A 294 18.32 -2.09 -18.41
C ARG A 294 18.78 -0.97 -19.33
N GLU A 295 19.00 -1.24 -20.61
CA GLU A 295 19.46 -0.23 -21.58
C GLU A 295 18.47 0.92 -21.67
N ARG A 296 17.18 0.58 -21.73
CA ARG A 296 16.11 1.58 -21.80
C ARG A 296 16.12 2.52 -20.59
N LEU A 297 16.35 1.98 -19.40
CA LEU A 297 16.39 2.76 -18.16
C LEU A 297 17.63 3.66 -18.10
N LEU A 298 18.78 3.20 -18.59
CA LEU A 298 19.98 4.01 -18.73
C LEU A 298 19.78 5.17 -19.71
N ASP A 299 19.13 4.92 -20.84
CA ASP A 299 18.93 5.92 -21.89
C ASP A 299 17.87 6.95 -21.52
N ARG A 300 16.76 6.52 -20.92
CA ARG A 300 15.59 7.39 -20.67
C ARG A 300 15.51 7.92 -19.24
N GLY A 301 16.26 7.35 -18.31
CA GLY A 301 16.17 7.70 -16.89
C GLY A 301 14.75 7.48 -16.34
N ASP A 302 14.09 6.42 -16.80
CA ASP A 302 12.66 6.15 -16.54
C ASP A 302 12.42 5.65 -15.10
N ALA A 303 13.44 5.04 -14.48
CA ALA A 303 13.52 4.67 -13.06
C ALA A 303 14.88 5.09 -12.48
N ASP A 304 14.97 5.22 -11.15
CA ASP A 304 16.21 5.60 -10.45
C ASP A 304 16.95 4.37 -9.90
N ILE A 305 16.19 3.31 -9.56
CA ILE A 305 16.70 2.07 -8.99
C ILE A 305 16.03 0.90 -9.72
N ILE A 306 16.82 -0.10 -10.10
CA ILE A 306 16.35 -1.37 -10.62
C ILE A 306 16.70 -2.45 -9.61
N ILE A 307 15.71 -3.23 -9.23
CA ILE A 307 15.90 -4.46 -8.45
C ILE A 307 15.62 -5.60 -9.41
N ASP A 308 16.71 -6.25 -9.84
CA ASP A 308 16.62 -7.38 -10.75
C ASP A 308 16.06 -8.61 -10.01
N SER A 309 14.86 -9.06 -10.40
CA SER A 309 14.19 -10.19 -9.76
C SER A 309 14.87 -11.53 -10.08
N THR A 310 15.62 -11.62 -11.17
CA THR A 310 16.30 -12.85 -11.59
C THR A 310 17.66 -13.01 -10.91
N MET A 311 18.32 -11.89 -10.58
CA MET A 311 19.69 -11.90 -10.09
C MET A 311 19.92 -12.73 -8.81
N PRO A 312 19.04 -12.72 -7.79
CA PRO A 312 19.23 -13.58 -6.61
C PRO A 312 19.20 -15.08 -6.95
N ILE A 313 18.39 -15.48 -7.93
CA ILE A 313 18.32 -16.87 -8.40
C ILE A 313 19.60 -17.22 -9.16
N LEU A 314 20.04 -16.33 -10.06
CA LEU A 314 21.28 -16.50 -10.81
C LEU A 314 22.51 -16.61 -9.89
N ASP A 315 22.58 -15.79 -8.83
CA ASP A 315 23.66 -15.85 -7.84
C ASP A 315 23.66 -17.17 -7.08
N ALA A 316 22.48 -17.65 -6.64
CA ALA A 316 22.36 -18.94 -5.99
C ALA A 316 22.78 -20.11 -6.90
N LEU A 317 22.46 -20.03 -8.20
CA LEU A 317 22.87 -21.03 -9.19
C LEU A 317 24.38 -20.97 -9.45
N VAL A 318 24.97 -19.78 -9.56
CA VAL A 318 26.43 -19.62 -9.65
C VAL A 318 27.12 -20.25 -8.45
N GLN A 319 26.64 -19.98 -7.23
CA GLN A 319 27.19 -20.58 -6.01
C GLN A 319 27.04 -22.12 -6.02
N PHE A 320 25.90 -22.63 -6.50
CA PHE A 320 25.68 -24.06 -6.67
C PHE A 320 26.70 -24.68 -7.65
N CYS A 321 26.83 -24.12 -8.86
CA CYS A 321 27.75 -24.56 -9.90
C CYS A 321 29.21 -24.54 -9.40
N GLN A 322 29.61 -23.46 -8.74
CA GLN A 322 30.95 -23.36 -8.14
C GLN A 322 31.16 -24.47 -7.11
N ARG A 323 30.20 -24.73 -6.23
CA ARG A 323 30.33 -25.75 -5.20
C ARG A 323 30.53 -27.16 -5.77
N ILE A 324 29.81 -27.52 -6.84
CA ILE A 324 29.92 -28.86 -7.45
C ILE A 324 31.13 -29.01 -8.38
N THR A 325 31.58 -27.94 -9.02
CA THR A 325 32.73 -27.97 -9.94
C THR A 325 34.07 -27.69 -9.28
N THR A 326 34.11 -27.03 -8.12
CA THR A 326 35.37 -26.71 -7.41
C THR A 326 36.24 -27.96 -7.17
N PRO A 327 35.72 -29.11 -6.73
CA PRO A 327 36.53 -30.32 -6.56
C PRO A 327 37.11 -30.83 -7.90
N GLN A 328 36.31 -30.83 -8.96
CA GLN A 328 36.74 -31.29 -10.29
C GLN A 328 37.80 -30.34 -10.88
N LEU A 329 37.57 -29.03 -10.78
CA LEU A 329 38.52 -28.00 -11.20
C LEU A 329 39.84 -28.10 -10.43
N ARG A 330 39.78 -28.42 -9.14
CA ARG A 330 40.98 -28.65 -8.31
C ARG A 330 41.76 -29.87 -8.80
N MET A 331 41.10 -31.00 -9.02
CA MET A 331 41.73 -32.20 -9.56
C MET A 331 42.36 -31.96 -10.93
N LEU A 332 41.65 -31.28 -11.84
CA LEU A 332 42.17 -30.95 -13.17
C LEU A 332 43.38 -30.00 -13.12
N ARG A 333 43.40 -29.06 -12.17
CA ARG A 333 44.56 -28.19 -11.95
C ARG A 333 45.76 -28.94 -11.40
N GLU A 334 45.55 -29.77 -10.38
CA GLU A 334 46.60 -30.60 -9.77
C GLU A 334 47.23 -31.55 -10.82
N GLN A 335 46.41 -32.23 -11.63
CA GLN A 335 46.90 -33.08 -12.73
C GLN A 335 47.74 -32.33 -13.78
N ARG A 336 47.46 -31.04 -14.00
CA ARG A 336 48.19 -30.22 -14.99
C ARG A 336 49.51 -29.67 -14.45
N GLU A 337 49.60 -29.41 -13.15
CA GLU A 337 50.86 -29.01 -12.52
C GLU A 337 51.90 -30.14 -12.60
N ASP A 338 51.44 -31.39 -12.59
CA ASP A 338 52.30 -32.57 -12.67
C ASP A 338 52.73 -32.96 -14.10
N ASP A 339 52.11 -32.41 -15.16
CA ASP A 339 52.44 -32.71 -16.57
C ASP A 339 52.95 -31.48 -17.35
N PRO A 340 54.27 -31.38 -17.60
CA PRO A 340 54.88 -30.28 -18.35
C PRO A 340 54.37 -30.12 -19.79
N TRP A 341 53.85 -31.20 -20.41
CA TRP A 341 53.39 -31.17 -21.80
C TRP A 341 51.97 -30.60 -21.93
N LEU A 342 51.15 -30.67 -20.87
CA LEU A 342 49.82 -30.06 -20.80
C LEU A 342 49.86 -28.53 -20.58
N GLN A 343 51.03 -27.96 -20.28
CA GLN A 343 51.18 -26.51 -20.08
C GLN A 343 51.15 -25.71 -21.39
N VAL A 344 51.41 -26.33 -22.55
CA VAL A 344 51.82 -25.59 -23.76
C VAL A 344 50.71 -25.33 -24.78
N SER A 345 49.57 -26.04 -24.82
CA SER A 345 48.69 -25.90 -26.02
C SER A 345 47.17 -26.08 -25.91
N ALA A 346 46.54 -26.32 -24.77
CA ALA A 346 45.08 -26.46 -24.71
C ALA A 346 44.44 -25.55 -23.66
N ALA A 347 43.37 -24.85 -24.04
CA ALA A 347 42.47 -24.23 -23.08
C ALA A 347 41.95 -25.34 -22.15
N VAL A 348 42.02 -25.12 -20.83
CA VAL A 348 41.51 -26.10 -19.86
C VAL A 348 40.04 -26.37 -20.19
N PRO A 349 39.65 -27.64 -20.41
CA PRO A 349 38.25 -27.96 -20.67
C PRO A 349 37.42 -27.45 -19.50
N LYS A 350 36.43 -26.62 -19.81
CA LYS A 350 35.53 -26.08 -18.79
C LYS A 350 34.66 -27.22 -18.27
N PRO A 351 34.42 -27.30 -16.94
CA PRO A 351 33.52 -28.30 -16.40
C PRO A 351 32.13 -28.10 -17.02
N LYS A 352 31.48 -29.21 -17.35
CA LYS A 352 30.16 -29.22 -17.97
C LYS A 352 29.11 -29.62 -16.95
N ILE A 353 28.00 -28.88 -16.90
CA ILE A 353 26.80 -29.23 -16.14
C ILE A 353 25.65 -29.33 -17.11
N VAL A 354 24.96 -30.47 -17.10
CA VAL A 354 23.70 -30.64 -17.81
C VAL A 354 22.59 -30.09 -16.91
N PHE A 355 21.82 -29.15 -17.43
CA PHE A 355 20.74 -28.52 -16.68
C PHE A 355 19.45 -28.64 -17.47
N GLU A 356 18.51 -29.39 -16.92
CA GLU A 356 17.19 -29.58 -17.51
C GLU A 356 16.32 -28.36 -17.19
N THR A 357 15.74 -27.76 -18.22
CA THR A 357 14.85 -26.60 -18.11
C THR A 357 13.70 -26.78 -19.09
N SER A 358 12.52 -26.32 -18.71
CA SER A 358 11.36 -26.22 -19.60
C SER A 358 11.34 -24.91 -20.41
N HIS A 359 12.35 -24.04 -20.21
CA HIS A 359 12.38 -22.68 -20.75
C HIS A 359 13.69 -22.40 -21.52
N ASP A 360 13.74 -22.86 -22.77
CA ASP A 360 14.95 -22.77 -23.62
C ASP A 360 15.42 -21.32 -23.86
N GLU A 361 14.49 -20.35 -23.95
CA GLU A 361 14.86 -18.95 -24.18
C GLU A 361 15.61 -18.33 -23.00
N HIS A 362 15.15 -18.60 -21.77
CA HIS A 362 15.84 -18.17 -20.56
C HIS A 362 17.15 -18.91 -20.36
N PHE A 363 17.23 -20.15 -20.88
CA PHE A 363 18.39 -20.99 -20.75
C PHE A 363 19.64 -20.41 -21.43
N VAL A 364 19.49 -19.74 -22.58
CA VAL A 364 20.63 -19.12 -23.29
C VAL A 364 21.27 -18.00 -22.45
N THR A 365 20.45 -17.07 -21.96
CA THR A 365 20.94 -15.97 -21.10
C THR A 365 21.56 -16.51 -19.81
N PHE A 366 20.93 -17.54 -19.22
CA PHE A 366 21.42 -18.23 -18.04
C PHE A 366 22.78 -18.91 -18.28
N LYS A 367 22.90 -19.65 -19.38
CA LYS A 367 24.11 -20.36 -19.81
C LYS A 367 25.27 -19.38 -19.96
N ASP A 368 25.07 -18.29 -20.71
CA ASP A 368 26.09 -17.26 -20.90
C ASP A 368 26.48 -16.61 -19.57
N PHE A 369 25.51 -16.36 -18.69
CA PHE A 369 25.78 -15.80 -17.37
C PHE A 369 26.63 -16.72 -16.49
N ILE A 370 26.29 -18.01 -16.40
CA ILE A 370 27.05 -19.00 -15.62
C ILE A 370 28.43 -19.22 -16.21
N LEU A 371 28.54 -19.30 -17.55
CA LEU A 371 29.81 -19.46 -18.24
C LEU A 371 30.76 -18.31 -17.94
N ASN A 372 30.26 -17.07 -17.99
CA ASN A 372 31.07 -15.88 -17.76
C ASN A 372 31.40 -15.65 -16.28
N THR A 373 30.52 -16.07 -15.36
CA THR A 373 30.66 -15.78 -13.93
C THR A 373 31.34 -16.92 -13.16
N ALA A 374 30.94 -18.17 -13.42
CA ALA A 374 31.47 -19.37 -12.76
C ALA A 374 32.56 -20.08 -13.57
N GLY A 375 32.70 -19.77 -14.87
CA GLY A 375 33.61 -20.51 -15.75
C GLY A 375 33.14 -21.93 -16.06
N VAL A 376 31.85 -22.21 -15.84
CA VAL A 376 31.23 -23.52 -16.00
C VAL A 376 30.37 -23.51 -17.25
N ASP A 377 30.55 -24.49 -18.12
CA ASP A 377 29.73 -24.64 -19.32
C ASP A 377 28.44 -25.36 -18.95
N VAL A 378 27.30 -24.73 -19.19
CA VAL A 378 25.99 -25.30 -18.89
C VAL A 378 25.34 -25.68 -20.20
N ILE A 379 24.91 -26.93 -20.34
CA ILE A 379 24.29 -27.43 -21.56
C ILE A 379 22.91 -28.00 -21.27
N SER A 380 22.00 -27.90 -22.25
CA SER A 380 20.69 -28.54 -22.13
C SER A 380 20.80 -30.04 -22.44
N PRO A 381 19.84 -30.87 -22.01
CA PRO A 381 19.81 -32.28 -22.41
C PRO A 381 19.81 -32.47 -23.94
N SER A 382 19.13 -31.58 -24.67
CA SER A 382 19.10 -31.61 -26.14
C SER A 382 20.48 -31.32 -26.74
N GLU A 383 21.20 -30.31 -26.23
CA GLU A 383 22.57 -30.01 -26.66
C GLU A 383 23.53 -31.16 -26.34
N GLU A 384 23.35 -31.82 -25.19
CA GLU A 384 24.15 -33.00 -24.83
C GLU A 384 23.93 -34.16 -25.81
N LEU A 385 22.67 -34.44 -26.18
CA LEU A 385 22.34 -35.46 -27.17
C LEU A 385 22.90 -35.12 -28.55
N GLU A 386 22.89 -33.85 -28.96
CA GLU A 386 23.52 -33.40 -30.20
C GLU A 386 25.04 -33.63 -30.17
N ILE A 387 25.71 -33.28 -29.06
CA ILE A 387 27.15 -33.50 -28.89
C ILE A 387 27.48 -35.00 -28.93
N LEU A 388 26.67 -35.83 -28.28
CA LEU A 388 26.85 -37.29 -28.26
C LEU A 388 26.65 -37.91 -29.65
N SER A 389 25.63 -37.45 -30.41
CA SER A 389 25.40 -37.93 -31.78
C SER A 389 26.55 -37.56 -32.73
N LEU A 390 27.08 -36.34 -32.64
CA LEU A 390 28.26 -35.92 -33.40
C LEU A 390 29.51 -36.76 -33.09
N ARG A 391 29.69 -37.18 -31.83
CA ARG A 391 30.80 -38.07 -31.43
C ARG A 391 30.65 -39.46 -32.02
N LEU A 392 29.44 -40.02 -31.99
CA LEU A 392 29.14 -41.33 -32.58
C LEU A 392 29.44 -41.35 -34.09
N ASP A 393 29.10 -40.28 -34.81
CA ASP A 393 29.35 -40.15 -36.25
C ASP A 393 30.83 -39.99 -36.61
N SER A 394 31.66 -39.49 -35.69
CA SER A 394 33.09 -39.22 -35.93
C SER A 394 34.00 -40.46 -35.85
N GLY A 395 33.46 -41.64 -35.50
CA GLY A 395 34.22 -42.89 -35.37
C GLY A 395 34.69 -43.21 -33.95
N ASP A 396 34.51 -42.29 -32.99
CA ASP A 396 34.77 -42.49 -31.55
C ASP A 396 33.60 -43.22 -30.84
N ALA A 397 32.90 -44.10 -31.56
CA ALA A 397 31.69 -44.74 -31.08
C ALA A 397 31.91 -45.64 -29.86
N ALA A 398 33.13 -46.18 -29.69
CA ALA A 398 33.48 -47.01 -28.54
C ALA A 398 33.68 -46.20 -27.25
N GLU A 399 34.15 -44.95 -27.35
CA GLU A 399 34.35 -44.05 -26.21
C GLU A 399 33.03 -43.36 -25.83
N ALA A 400 32.25 -42.92 -26.82
CA ALA A 400 30.93 -42.34 -26.60
C ALA A 400 29.93 -43.34 -25.97
N ALA A 401 30.00 -44.63 -26.33
CA ALA A 401 29.15 -45.67 -25.73
C ALA A 401 29.51 -46.00 -24.27
N ALA A 402 30.72 -45.64 -23.80
CA ALA A 402 31.17 -45.86 -22.43
C ALA A 402 30.85 -44.69 -21.49
N GLU A 403 30.60 -43.49 -22.02
CA GLU A 403 30.26 -42.28 -21.25
C GLU A 403 28.74 -42.07 -21.04
N LEU A 404 27.88 -42.82 -21.75
CA LEU A 404 26.44 -42.81 -21.55
C LEU A 404 26.08 -43.52 -20.22
N PRO A 405 25.41 -42.85 -19.26
CA PRO A 405 25.03 -43.44 -17.98
C PRO A 405 23.92 -44.51 -18.07
#